data_AF-A0A3N5S5A7-F1
#
_entry.id   AF-A0A3N5S5A7-F1
#
_cell.length_a   1.000
_cell.length_b   1.000
_cell.length_c   1.000
_cell.angle_alpha   90.00
_cell.angle_beta   90.00
_cell.angle_gamma   90.00
#
_symmetry.space_group_name_H-M   'P 1'
#
loop_
_entity.id
_entity.type
_entity.pdbx_description
1 polymer ?
#
loop_
_entity_poly.entity_id
_entity_poly.type
_entity_poly.pdbx_seq_one_letter_code
_entity_poly.pdbx_strand_id
1 'polypeptide(L)'
;MKKYLTSILVTILVVGLLSGLFSLQAGNAQTPTVQPEPAQEAAPGSVTVSGTGTSQASPDVAFVTVGVQTEAEEASAALAQNNEQMDQL
;
A
#
# COMPACT_ATOMS: atom_id res chain seq x y z
N MET A 1 -20.81 -35.38 -15.08
CA MET A 1 -21.66 -34.36 -14.42
C MET A 1 -21.10 -33.93 -13.07
N LYS A 2 -20.72 -34.86 -12.17
CA LYS A 2 -20.16 -34.54 -10.84
C LYS A 2 -18.86 -33.71 -10.87
N LYS A 3 -17.94 -33.95 -11.83
CA LYS A 3 -16.68 -33.18 -12.01
C LYS A 3 -16.89 -31.69 -12.32
N TYR A 4 -17.90 -31.35 -13.13
CA TYR A 4 -18.20 -29.95 -13.48
C TYR A 4 -18.87 -29.22 -12.31
N LEU A 5 -19.67 -29.94 -11.51
CA LEU A 5 -20.29 -29.40 -10.30
C LEU A 5 -19.25 -29.03 -9.23
N THR A 6 -18.21 -29.86 -9.04
CA THR A 6 -17.11 -29.55 -8.12
C THR A 6 -16.28 -28.36 -8.61
N SER A 7 -16.03 -28.26 -9.92
CA SER A 7 -15.29 -27.15 -10.51
C SER A 7 -16.03 -25.80 -10.35
N ILE A 8 -17.35 -25.78 -10.59
CA ILE A 8 -18.18 -24.58 -10.41
C ILE A 8 -18.18 -24.12 -8.94
N LEU A 9 -18.25 -25.06 -8.00
CA LEU A 9 -18.29 -24.75 -6.57
C LEU A 9 -16.96 -24.17 -6.06
N VAL A 10 -15.82 -24.66 -6.58
CA VAL A 10 -14.49 -24.11 -6.28
C VAL A 10 -14.32 -22.71 -6.88
N THR A 11 -14.78 -22.48 -8.12
CA THR A 11 -14.69 -21.14 -8.74
C THR A 11 -15.50 -20.10 -7.97
N ILE A 12 -16.71 -20.44 -7.50
CA ILE A 12 -17.53 -19.54 -6.68
C ILE A 12 -16.83 -19.22 -5.35
N LEU A 13 -16.21 -20.22 -4.73
CA LEU A 13 -15.51 -20.05 -3.46
C LEU A 13 -14.27 -19.14 -3.62
N VAL A 14 -13.51 -19.30 -4.70
CA VAL A 14 -12.34 -18.46 -5.00
C VAL A 14 -12.73 -17.02 -5.31
N VAL A 15 -13.78 -16.80 -6.11
CA VAL A 15 -14.30 -15.46 -6.44
C VAL A 15 -14.88 -14.76 -5.20
N GLY A 16 -15.54 -15.50 -4.32
CA GLY A 16 -16.04 -14.98 -3.04
C GLY A 16 -14.91 -14.57 -2.08
N LEU A 17 -13.81 -15.33 -2.05
CA LEU A 17 -12.66 -15.01 -1.21
C LEU A 17 -11.89 -13.77 -1.72
N LEU A 18 -11.72 -13.66 -3.04
CA LEU A 18 -11.05 -12.53 -3.69
C LEU A 18 -11.82 -11.21 -3.56
N SER A 19 -13.15 -11.24 -3.57
CA SER A 19 -13.99 -10.05 -3.39
C SER A 19 -14.08 -9.58 -1.93
N GLY A 20 -13.93 -10.49 -0.96
CA GLY A 20 -13.85 -10.14 0.47
C GLY A 20 -12.58 -9.36 0.84
N LEU A 21 -11.45 -9.66 0.19
CA LEU A 21 -10.16 -9.01 0.46
C LEU A 21 -10.08 -7.56 -0.07
N PHE A 22 -10.84 -7.21 -1.11
CA PHE A 22 -10.82 -5.87 -1.69
C PHE A 22 -11.56 -4.81 -0.85
N SER A 23 -12.41 -5.22 0.10
CA SER A 23 -13.22 -4.31 0.92
C SER A 23 -12.52 -3.80 2.19
N LEU A 24 -11.32 -4.29 2.51
CA LEU A 24 -10.58 -3.90 3.72
C LEU A 24 -9.65 -2.69 3.54
N GLN A 25 -9.58 -2.11 2.35
CA GLN A 25 -8.67 -1.00 2.04
C GLN A 25 -9.39 0.35 1.90
N ALA A 26 -10.42 0.60 2.72
CA ALA A 26 -10.85 1.97 3.01
C ALA A 26 -10.00 2.49 4.18
N GLY A 27 -8.78 2.93 3.84
CA GLY A 27 -7.86 3.55 4.79
C GLY A 27 -8.52 4.74 5.48
N ASN A 28 -8.52 4.70 6.81
CA ASN A 28 -8.90 5.82 7.66
C ASN A 28 -7.84 6.91 7.52
N ALA A 29 -7.94 7.74 6.49
CA ALA A 29 -7.22 9.01 6.44
C ALA A 29 -7.86 9.96 7.45
N GLN A 30 -7.43 9.86 8.71
CA GLN A 30 -7.73 10.86 9.73
C GLN A 30 -6.92 12.12 9.42
N THR A 31 -7.59 13.11 8.84
CA THR A 31 -7.07 14.48 8.77
C THR A 31 -6.85 14.98 10.19
N PRO A 32 -5.65 15.39 10.60
CA PRO A 32 -5.44 15.94 11.93
C PRO A 32 -6.21 17.26 12.05
N THR A 33 -7.32 17.25 12.78
CA THR A 33 -8.06 18.45 13.14
C THR A 33 -7.30 19.14 14.26
N VAL A 34 -6.68 20.28 13.97
CA VAL A 34 -6.08 21.15 14.99
C VAL A 34 -7.21 21.69 15.86
N GLN A 35 -7.27 21.27 17.12
CA GLN A 35 -8.22 21.81 18.08
C GLN A 35 -7.73 23.21 18.52
N PRO A 36 -8.55 24.28 18.39
CA PRO A 36 -8.19 25.58 18.91
C PRO A 36 -8.03 25.51 20.43
N GLU A 37 -6.87 25.87 20.94
CA GLU A 37 -6.62 26.00 22.37
C GLU A 37 -7.42 27.21 22.91
N PRO A 38 -8.03 27.12 24.12
CA PRO A 38 -8.72 28.26 24.71
C PRO A 38 -7.75 29.43 24.89
N ALA A 39 -8.20 30.65 24.58
CA ALA A 39 -7.38 31.85 24.77
C ALA A 39 -7.03 32.02 26.26
N GLN A 40 -5.80 31.67 26.62
CA GLN A 40 -5.24 31.91 27.94
C GLN A 40 -5.00 33.41 28.09
N GLU A 41 -5.57 34.02 29.14
CA GLU A 41 -5.34 35.42 29.49
C GLU A 41 -3.83 35.68 29.65
N ALA A 42 -3.30 36.63 28.88
CA ALA A 42 -1.88 36.94 28.88
C ALA A 42 -1.45 37.48 30.25
N ALA A 43 -0.53 36.80 30.92
CA ALA A 43 0.04 37.26 32.18
C ALA A 43 0.76 38.61 31.98
N PRO A 44 0.60 39.58 32.91
CA PRO A 44 1.22 40.89 32.78
C PRO A 44 2.76 40.78 32.73
N GLY A 45 3.38 41.42 31.73
CA GLY A 45 4.83 41.39 31.51
C GLY A 45 5.33 40.35 30.50
N SER A 46 4.43 39.69 29.74
CA SER A 46 4.81 38.75 28.67
C SER A 46 4.57 39.33 27.27
N VAL A 47 5.44 38.96 26.31
CA VAL A 47 5.25 39.23 24.88
C VAL A 47 5.07 37.88 24.19
N THR A 48 3.87 37.62 23.68
CA THR A 48 3.57 36.41 22.92
C THR A 48 3.90 36.65 21.46
N VAL A 49 4.81 35.85 20.91
CA VAL A 49 5.16 35.88 19.49
C VAL A 49 4.68 34.57 18.86
N SER A 50 3.81 34.69 17.86
CA SER A 50 3.40 33.56 17.02
C SER A 50 4.01 33.73 15.63
N GLY A 51 4.60 32.67 15.11
CA GLY A 51 5.20 32.64 13.78
C GLY A 51 4.91 31.31 13.09
N THR A 52 4.52 31.37 11.82
CA THR A 52 4.27 30.21 10.99
C THR A 52 5.43 30.04 10.01
N GLY A 53 6.09 28.88 10.03
CA GLY A 53 7.13 28.53 9.06
C GLY A 53 6.64 27.42 8.13
N THR A 54 6.85 27.57 6.83
CA THR A 54 6.64 26.52 5.84
C THR A 54 7.97 26.16 5.20
N SER A 55 8.18 24.87 4.89
CA SER A 55 9.34 24.40 4.16
C SER A 55 8.92 23.36 3.14
N GLN A 56 9.54 23.40 1.96
CA GLN A 56 9.32 22.46 0.87
C GLN A 56 10.67 22.08 0.29
N ALA A 57 10.85 20.80 -0.01
CA ALA A 57 12.04 20.28 -0.67
C ALA A 57 11.63 19.24 -1.71
N SER A 58 12.40 19.16 -2.80
CA SER A 58 12.25 18.08 -3.76
C SER A 58 12.88 16.79 -3.21
N PRO A 59 12.25 15.62 -3.40
CA PRO A 59 12.87 14.35 -3.02
C PRO A 59 14.18 14.14 -3.80
N ASP A 60 15.22 13.72 -3.09
CA ASP A 60 16.57 13.44 -3.61
C ASP A 60 16.87 11.93 -3.72
N VAL A 61 15.98 11.09 -3.17
CA VAL A 61 16.08 9.63 -3.22
C VAL A 61 14.82 9.01 -3.79
N ALA A 62 15.00 7.94 -4.57
CA ALA A 62 13.93 7.11 -5.09
C ALA A 62 14.24 5.63 -4.84
N PHE A 63 13.23 4.87 -4.45
CA PHE A 63 13.31 3.42 -4.32
C PHE A 63 12.57 2.78 -5.48
N VAL A 64 13.28 1.98 -6.29
CA VAL A 64 12.73 1.30 -7.46
C VAL A 64 12.85 -0.21 -7.25
N THR A 65 11.72 -0.91 -7.37
CA THR A 65 11.66 -2.38 -7.29
C THR A 65 11.39 -2.93 -8.69
N VAL A 66 12.29 -3.78 -9.19
CA VAL A 66 12.15 -4.49 -10.46
C VAL A 66 12.33 -5.99 -10.25
N GLY A 67 11.75 -6.79 -11.13
CA GLY A 67 11.87 -8.24 -11.10
C GLY A 67 11.42 -8.86 -12.42
N VAL A 68 11.70 -10.15 -12.60
CA VAL A 68 11.33 -10.94 -13.78
C VAL A 68 10.27 -11.97 -13.44
N GLN A 69 9.37 -12.21 -14.39
CA GLN A 69 8.36 -13.27 -14.31
C GLN A 69 8.50 -14.16 -15.55
N THR A 70 8.57 -15.46 -15.31
CA THR A 70 8.71 -16.49 -16.35
C THR A 70 7.68 -17.58 -16.14
N GLU A 71 7.19 -18.14 -17.23
CA GLU A 71 6.17 -19.18 -17.22
C GLU A 71 6.61 -20.34 -18.11
N ALA A 72 6.39 -21.56 -17.64
CA ALA A 72 6.65 -22.79 -18.38
C ALA A 72 5.68 -23.88 -17.92
N GLU A 73 5.54 -24.94 -18.72
CA GLU A 73 4.68 -26.08 -18.39
C GLU A 73 5.19 -26.83 -17.15
N GLU A 74 6.51 -26.95 -17.01
CA GLU A 74 7.16 -27.56 -15.86
C GLU A 74 7.72 -26.49 -14.91
N ALA A 75 7.44 -26.64 -13.62
CA ALA A 75 7.88 -25.68 -12.60
C ALA A 75 9.41 -25.51 -12.54
N SER A 76 10.16 -26.60 -12.76
CA SER A 76 11.63 -26.56 -12.79
C SER A 76 12.16 -25.69 -13.93
N ALA A 77 11.52 -25.74 -15.09
CA ALA A 77 11.89 -24.93 -16.25
C ALA A 77 11.56 -23.45 -16.02
N ALA A 78 10.40 -23.15 -15.45
CA ALA A 78 10.02 -21.76 -15.11
C ALA A 78 11.03 -21.14 -14.13
N LEU A 79 11.43 -21.88 -13.09
CA LEU A 79 12.43 -21.44 -12.11
C LEU A 79 13.82 -21.26 -12.73
N ALA A 80 14.26 -22.19 -13.58
CA ALA A 80 15.56 -22.08 -14.25
C ALA A 80 15.61 -20.81 -15.14
N GLN A 81 14.57 -20.57 -15.93
CA GLN A 81 14.45 -19.36 -16.76
C GLN A 81 14.37 -18.09 -15.91
N ASN A 82 13.67 -18.15 -14.76
CA ASN A 82 13.56 -17.00 -13.87
C ASN A 82 14.94 -16.58 -13.35
N ASN A 83 15.70 -17.55 -12.85
CA ASN A 83 17.05 -17.31 -12.34
C ASN A 83 17.96 -16.75 -13.43
N GLU A 84 17.91 -17.34 -14.63
CA GLU A 84 18.74 -16.91 -15.76
C GLU A 84 18.40 -15.50 -16.25
N GLN A 85 17.12 -15.10 -16.24
CA GLN A 85 16.71 -13.73 -16.55
C GLN A 85 17.02 -12.75 -15.43
N MET A 86 16.91 -13.19 -14.17
CA MET A 86 17.27 -12.38 -13.00
C MET A 86 18.77 -12.08 -12.98
N ASP A 87 19.61 -13.00 -13.43
CA ASP A 87 21.06 -12.80 -13.57
C ASP A 87 21.45 -11.83 -14.70
N GLN A 88 20.51 -11.52 -15.61
CA GLN A 88 20.73 -10.62 -16.75
C GLN A 88 20.15 -9.22 -16.55
N LEU A 89 19.40 -9.00 -15.46
CA LEU A 89 18.90 -7.68 -15.06
C LEU A 89 19.99 -6.82 -14.43
#